data_AF-A0A2G9T9X6-F1
#
_entry.id   AF-A0A2G9T9X6-F1
#
_cell.length_a   1.000
_cell.length_b   1.000
_cell.length_c   1.000
_cell.angle_alpha   90.00
_cell.angle_beta   90.00
_cell.angle_gamma   90.00
#
_symmetry.space_group_name_H-M   'P 1'
#
loop_
_entity.id
_entity.type
_entity.pdbx_description
1 polymer ?
#
loop_
_entity_poly.entity_id
_entity_poly.type
_entity_poly.pdbx_seq_one_letter_code
_entity_poly.pdbx_strand_id
1 'polypeptide(L)'
;MLKTATQQSRLAVAKISAGYILLNAVVSMGSPIVKENMPRIIQLWRTAFPRSTKEAEAEKGRGDAFSWQCALEQRSGALGVMLAVANQRELADDDAIKAMLLPVECALVMSSQVGTLIRSYGTKMRALISCVRVRVYQLLMLLPPKSYEHMFHSLLRELVAEVTLSDDQASQVMTSIAGVMCSGAEHTLLAPWSGGATDQALVEDQ
;
A
#
# COMPACT_ATOMS: atom_id res chain seq x y z
N MET A 1 8.33 -4.04 12.97
CA MET A 1 8.08 -3.63 14.37
C MET A 1 8.39 -2.14 14.48
N LEU A 2 7.35 -1.32 14.63
CA LEU A 2 7.47 0.12 14.83
C LEU A 2 8.19 0.44 16.15
N LYS A 3 9.31 1.16 16.08
CA LYS A 3 10.05 1.68 17.24
C LYS A 3 10.08 3.21 17.16
N THR A 4 10.00 3.88 18.31
CA THR A 4 10.12 5.34 18.42
C THR A 4 11.50 5.77 17.93
N ALA A 5 11.57 6.72 16.99
CA ALA A 5 12.83 7.25 16.50
C ALA A 5 13.37 8.31 17.47
N THR A 6 14.55 8.07 18.05
CA THR A 6 15.20 9.01 18.99
C THR A 6 15.85 10.21 18.31
N GLN A 7 16.03 10.17 16.99
CA GLN A 7 16.52 11.29 16.17
C GLN A 7 15.65 11.48 14.93
N GLN A 8 14.96 12.63 14.84
CA GLN A 8 14.21 13.05 13.65
C GLN A 8 15.17 13.64 12.61
N SER A 9 15.89 12.79 11.88
CA SER A 9 16.65 13.26 10.72
C SER A 9 15.69 13.47 9.54
N ARG A 10 15.59 14.69 9.00
CA ARG A 10 14.85 14.96 7.74
C ARG A 10 15.29 14.04 6.59
N LEU A 11 16.52 13.51 6.66
CA LEU A 11 17.07 12.58 5.67
C LEU A 11 16.59 11.13 5.84
N ALA A 12 16.00 10.73 6.98
CA ALA A 12 15.68 9.33 7.24
C ALA A 12 14.65 8.79 6.22
N VAL A 13 13.57 9.55 5.98
CA VAL A 13 12.53 9.19 5.01
C VAL A 13 13.11 9.15 3.60
N ALA A 14 13.94 10.14 3.23
CA ALA A 14 14.60 10.16 1.92
C ALA A 14 15.53 8.95 1.72
N LYS A 15 16.29 8.56 2.74
CA LYS A 15 17.16 7.38 2.70
C LYS A 15 16.38 6.07 2.58
N ILE A 16 15.25 5.95 3.29
CA ILE A 16 14.33 4.82 3.16
C ILE A 16 13.84 4.73 1.71
N SER A 17 13.29 5.84 1.20
CA SER A 17 12.73 5.90 -0.16
C SER A 17 13.78 5.54 -1.21
N ALA A 18 14.97 6.16 -1.14
CA ALA A 18 16.10 5.86 -2.02
C ALA A 18 16.53 4.39 -1.95
N GLY A 19 16.58 3.80 -0.75
CA GLY A 19 16.94 2.40 -0.58
C GLY A 19 15.98 1.45 -1.31
N TYR A 20 14.67 1.69 -1.21
CA TYR A 20 13.68 0.90 -1.93
C TYR A 20 13.66 1.18 -3.43
N ILE A 21 13.91 2.43 -3.87
CA ILE A 21 14.05 2.75 -5.30
C ILE A 21 15.22 1.98 -5.91
N LEU A 22 16.38 1.97 -5.24
CA LEU A 22 17.55 1.22 -5.70
C LEU A 22 17.27 -0.29 -5.74
N LEU A 23 16.62 -0.84 -4.70
CA LEU A 23 16.24 -2.24 -4.68
C LEU A 23 15.26 -2.58 -5.82
N ASN A 24 14.31 -1.70 -6.10
CA ASN A 24 13.36 -1.86 -7.19
C ASN A 24 14.05 -1.79 -8.56
N ALA A 25 15.03 -0.90 -8.72
CA ALA A 25 15.85 -0.82 -9.94
C ALA A 25 16.63 -2.12 -10.17
N VAL A 26 17.19 -2.72 -9.10
CA VAL A 26 17.87 -4.02 -9.17
C VAL A 26 16.91 -5.12 -9.61
N VAL A 27 15.72 -5.23 -9.01
CA VAL A 27 14.70 -6.21 -9.41
C VAL A 27 14.29 -6.01 -10.87
N SER A 28 14.18 -4.76 -11.31
CA SER A 28 13.80 -4.43 -12.69
C SER A 28 14.81 -4.91 -13.75
N MET A 29 16.04 -5.25 -13.36
CA MET A 29 17.04 -5.82 -14.29
C MET A 29 16.74 -7.27 -14.70
N GLY A 30 15.81 -7.96 -14.02
CA GLY A 30 15.31 -9.26 -14.43
C GLY A 30 15.99 -10.47 -13.78
N SER A 31 15.39 -11.64 -14.04
CA SER A 31 15.74 -12.95 -13.44
C SER A 31 17.23 -13.31 -13.47
N PRO A 32 17.99 -13.15 -14.57
CA PRO A 32 19.40 -13.56 -14.61
C PRO A 32 20.29 -12.92 -13.54
N ILE A 33 19.96 -11.71 -13.09
CA ILE A 33 20.73 -10.95 -12.09
C ILE A 33 20.15 -11.14 -10.69
N VAL A 34 18.84 -11.31 -10.60
CA VAL A 34 18.09 -11.18 -9.35
C VAL A 34 17.85 -12.53 -8.68
N LYS A 35 17.71 -13.61 -9.45
CA LYS A 35 17.23 -14.91 -8.97
C LYS A 35 18.04 -15.47 -7.80
N GLU A 36 19.38 -15.42 -7.89
CA GLU A 36 20.26 -15.90 -6.81
C GLU A 36 20.16 -15.06 -5.52
N ASN A 37 19.75 -13.80 -5.64
CA ASN A 37 19.61 -12.87 -4.52
C ASN A 37 18.20 -12.84 -3.93
N MET A 38 17.23 -13.57 -4.49
CA MET A 38 15.83 -13.58 -4.05
C MET A 38 15.66 -13.80 -2.55
N PRO A 39 16.34 -14.75 -1.88
CA PRO A 39 16.22 -14.92 -0.43
C PRO A 39 16.57 -13.64 0.37
N ARG A 40 17.58 -12.88 -0.09
CA ARG A 40 18.00 -11.62 0.54
C ARG A 40 16.98 -10.51 0.27
N ILE A 41 16.46 -10.42 -0.95
CA ILE A 41 15.43 -9.44 -1.33
C ILE A 41 14.15 -9.69 -0.52
N ILE A 42 13.74 -10.96 -0.40
CA ILE A 42 12.63 -11.40 0.45
C ILE A 42 12.84 -10.97 1.91
N GLN A 43 14.04 -11.20 2.44
CA GLN A 43 14.37 -10.80 3.80
C GLN A 43 14.24 -9.28 3.98
N LEU A 44 14.73 -8.48 3.04
CA LEU A 44 14.69 -7.02 3.10
C LEU A 44 13.26 -6.51 3.18
N TRP A 45 12.36 -6.94 2.29
CA TRP A 45 10.97 -6.47 2.33
C TRP A 45 10.22 -6.97 3.56
N ARG A 46 10.53 -8.17 4.07
CA ARG A 46 9.91 -8.70 5.30
C ARG A 46 10.20 -7.82 6.52
N THR A 47 11.35 -7.13 6.54
CA THR A 47 11.70 -6.26 7.67
C THR A 47 10.80 -5.03 7.81
N ALA A 48 10.12 -4.60 6.73
CA ALA A 48 9.21 -3.47 6.74
C ALA A 48 7.87 -3.75 7.45
N PHE A 49 7.54 -5.03 7.65
CA PHE A 49 6.24 -5.46 8.14
C PHE A 49 6.31 -6.12 9.54
N PRO A 50 5.19 -6.13 10.28
CA PRO A 50 5.01 -6.97 11.46
C PRO A 50 5.17 -8.46 11.11
N ARG A 51 5.51 -9.27 12.13
CA ARG A 51 5.70 -10.72 11.95
C ARG A 51 4.40 -11.51 12.06
N SER A 52 3.29 -10.85 12.39
CA SER A 52 1.95 -11.41 12.43
C SER A 52 0.90 -10.30 12.34
N THR A 53 -0.32 -10.66 11.97
CA THR A 53 -1.48 -9.76 12.03
C THR A 53 -1.75 -9.23 13.44
N LYS A 54 -1.57 -10.07 14.47
CA LYS A 54 -1.64 -9.66 15.88
C LYS A 54 -0.62 -8.57 16.22
N GLU A 55 0.60 -8.66 15.71
CA GLU A 55 1.58 -7.59 15.87
C GLU A 55 1.17 -6.31 15.11
N ALA A 56 0.58 -6.44 13.92
CA ALA A 56 0.07 -5.30 13.14
C ALA A 56 -1.09 -4.59 13.85
N GLU A 57 -1.99 -5.33 14.51
CA GLU A 57 -3.07 -4.77 15.33
C GLU A 57 -2.55 -3.95 16.52
N ALA A 58 -1.44 -4.40 17.12
CA ALA A 58 -0.83 -3.77 18.27
C ALA A 58 -0.02 -2.51 17.93
N GLU A 59 0.30 -2.24 16.65
CA GLU A 59 1.13 -1.10 16.28
C GLU A 59 0.43 0.24 16.46
N LYS A 60 -0.91 0.34 16.35
CA LYS A 60 -1.67 1.61 16.52
C LYS A 60 -1.36 2.39 17.80
N GLY A 61 -0.95 1.68 18.86
CA GLY A 61 -0.61 2.26 20.16
C GLY A 61 0.89 2.54 20.35
N ARG A 62 1.70 2.45 19.30
CA ARG A 62 3.17 2.57 19.36
C ARG A 62 3.66 3.72 18.48
N GLY A 63 4.83 4.26 18.83
CA GLY A 63 5.55 5.25 18.03
C GLY A 63 4.93 6.65 18.02
N ASP A 64 5.66 7.59 17.45
CA ASP A 64 5.21 8.95 17.17
C ASP A 64 4.86 9.12 15.67
N ALA A 65 4.40 10.31 15.28
CA ALA A 65 4.05 10.63 13.90
C ALA A 65 5.21 10.37 12.91
N PHE A 66 6.45 10.62 13.33
CA PHE A 66 7.63 10.47 12.48
C PHE A 66 8.01 8.99 12.30
N SER A 67 7.93 8.18 13.35
CA SER A 67 8.07 6.72 13.28
C SER A 67 7.03 6.13 12.33
N TRP A 68 5.76 6.54 12.44
CA TRP A 68 4.71 6.09 11.53
C TRP A 68 4.98 6.50 10.09
N GLN A 69 5.44 7.74 9.84
CA GLN A 69 5.85 8.16 8.51
C GLN A 69 6.96 7.26 7.95
N CYS A 70 8.01 6.99 8.72
CA CYS A 70 9.09 6.12 8.29
C CYS A 70 8.61 4.69 8.00
N ALA A 71 7.72 4.16 8.82
CA ALA A 71 7.17 2.81 8.60
C ALA A 71 6.27 2.72 7.38
N LEU A 72 5.40 3.70 7.15
CA LEU A 72 4.55 3.73 5.96
C LEU A 72 5.38 3.88 4.67
N GLU A 73 6.44 4.70 4.70
CA GLU A 73 7.39 4.81 3.58
C GLU A 73 8.09 3.46 3.32
N GLN A 74 8.57 2.79 4.38
CA GLN A 74 9.19 1.46 4.25
C GLN A 74 8.23 0.42 3.67
N ARG A 75 6.98 0.41 4.12
CA ARG A 75 5.95 -0.54 3.64
C ARG A 75 5.59 -0.30 2.18
N SER A 76 5.39 0.96 1.81
CA SER A 76 5.11 1.34 0.41
C SER A 76 6.26 0.95 -0.52
N GLY A 77 7.51 1.22 -0.10
CA GLY A 77 8.71 0.82 -0.84
C GLY A 77 8.84 -0.69 -0.97
N ALA A 78 8.65 -1.43 0.13
CA ALA A 78 8.68 -2.89 0.15
C ALA A 78 7.61 -3.53 -0.76
N LEU A 79 6.37 -3.02 -0.73
CA LEU A 79 5.32 -3.44 -1.67
C LEU A 79 5.66 -3.11 -3.12
N GLY A 80 6.34 -1.98 -3.37
CA GLY A 80 6.86 -1.67 -4.71
C GLY A 80 7.86 -2.70 -5.22
N VAL A 81 8.76 -3.18 -4.37
CA VAL A 81 9.70 -4.26 -4.72
C VAL A 81 8.97 -5.58 -4.95
N MET A 82 7.99 -5.93 -4.10
CA MET A 82 7.14 -7.11 -4.31
C MET A 82 6.40 -7.03 -5.65
N LEU A 83 5.86 -5.85 -5.99
CA LEU A 83 5.17 -5.61 -7.26
C LEU A 83 6.12 -5.83 -8.46
N ALA A 84 7.36 -5.36 -8.40
CA ALA A 84 8.33 -5.60 -9.47
C ALA A 84 8.71 -7.08 -9.61
N VAL A 85 8.84 -7.80 -8.48
CA VAL A 85 9.02 -9.26 -8.51
C VAL A 85 7.80 -9.95 -9.13
N ALA A 86 6.59 -9.59 -8.71
CA ALA A 86 5.34 -10.19 -9.20
C ALA A 86 5.12 -9.95 -10.71
N ASN A 87 5.63 -8.84 -11.26
CA ASN A 87 5.62 -8.58 -12.70
C ASN A 87 6.57 -9.48 -13.51
N GLN A 88 7.48 -10.20 -12.85
CA GLN A 88 8.45 -11.09 -13.50
C GLN A 88 8.14 -12.54 -13.14
N ARG A 89 7.51 -13.27 -14.06
CA ARG A 89 7.05 -14.66 -13.84
C ARG A 89 8.14 -15.62 -13.33
N GLU A 90 9.39 -15.42 -13.73
CA GLU A 90 10.51 -16.25 -13.29
C GLU A 90 10.97 -16.00 -11.84
N LEU A 91 10.64 -14.83 -11.29
CA LEU A 91 10.93 -14.47 -9.90
C LEU A 91 9.74 -14.68 -8.97
N ALA A 92 8.52 -14.65 -9.51
CA ALA A 92 7.27 -14.83 -8.77
C ALA A 92 6.89 -16.31 -8.60
N ASP A 93 7.81 -17.11 -8.04
CA ASP A 93 7.53 -18.51 -7.70
C ASP A 93 6.64 -18.63 -6.44
N ASP A 94 6.21 -19.85 -6.12
CA ASP A 94 5.31 -20.12 -5.00
C ASP A 94 5.89 -19.64 -3.66
N ASP A 95 7.20 -19.73 -3.47
CA ASP A 95 7.88 -19.28 -2.25
C ASP A 95 7.91 -17.76 -2.14
N ALA A 96 8.18 -17.06 -3.25
CA ALA A 96 8.10 -15.60 -3.31
C ALA A 96 6.67 -15.11 -3.07
N ILE A 97 5.67 -15.71 -3.72
CA ILE A 97 4.25 -15.37 -3.53
C ILE A 97 3.85 -15.59 -2.07
N LYS A 98 4.17 -16.76 -1.50
CA LYS A 98 3.89 -17.06 -0.08
C LYS A 98 4.58 -16.06 0.86
N ALA A 99 5.76 -15.58 0.49
CA ALA A 99 6.50 -14.57 1.26
C ALA A 99 5.87 -13.16 1.20
N MET A 100 5.00 -12.88 0.21
CA MET A 100 4.27 -11.62 0.08
C MET A 100 2.97 -11.58 0.89
N LEU A 101 2.35 -12.74 1.16
CA LEU A 101 1.00 -12.81 1.74
C LEU A 101 0.90 -12.16 3.12
N LEU A 102 1.79 -12.50 4.06
CA LEU A 102 1.77 -11.90 5.40
C LEU A 102 1.99 -10.38 5.38
N PRO A 103 2.97 -9.84 4.64
CA PRO A 103 3.07 -8.39 4.43
C PRO A 103 1.79 -7.72 3.92
N VAL A 104 1.12 -8.32 2.94
CA VAL A 104 -0.15 -7.81 2.40
C VAL A 104 -1.24 -7.82 3.47
N GLU A 105 -1.36 -8.92 4.21
CA GLU A 105 -2.35 -9.04 5.29
C GLU A 105 -2.11 -8.00 6.39
N CYS A 106 -0.86 -7.82 6.80
CA CYS A 106 -0.46 -6.76 7.74
C CYS A 106 -0.76 -5.35 7.22
N ALA A 107 -0.63 -5.12 5.90
CA ALA A 107 -0.98 -3.84 5.29
C ALA A 107 -2.49 -3.58 5.32
N LEU A 108 -3.33 -4.61 5.12
CA LEU A 108 -4.79 -4.53 5.27
C LEU A 108 -5.18 -4.25 6.73
N VAL A 109 -4.56 -4.93 7.71
CA VAL A 109 -4.77 -4.66 9.14
C VAL A 109 -4.43 -3.21 9.48
N MET A 110 -3.29 -2.69 9.01
CA MET A 110 -2.92 -1.29 9.21
C MET A 110 -3.92 -0.33 8.54
N SER A 111 -4.37 -0.66 7.34
CA SER A 111 -5.34 0.14 6.59
C SER A 111 -6.66 0.32 7.35
N SER A 112 -7.14 -0.74 8.01
CA SER A 112 -8.34 -0.67 8.87
C SER A 112 -8.21 0.26 10.08
N GLN A 113 -6.99 0.73 10.38
CA GLN A 113 -6.70 1.63 11.50
C GLN A 113 -6.53 3.09 11.05
N VAL A 114 -6.75 3.40 9.77
CA VAL A 114 -6.51 4.73 9.17
C VAL A 114 -7.16 5.86 9.97
N GLY A 115 -8.42 5.71 10.39
CA GLY A 115 -9.13 6.73 11.17
C GLY A 115 -8.46 7.00 12.53
N THR A 116 -7.90 5.97 13.18
CA THR A 116 -7.15 6.13 14.44
C THR A 116 -5.83 6.85 14.20
N LEU A 117 -5.09 6.47 13.16
CA LEU A 117 -3.81 7.09 12.83
C LEU A 117 -3.95 8.56 12.42
N ILE A 118 -5.00 8.89 11.68
CA ILE A 118 -5.32 10.29 11.31
C ILE A 118 -5.67 11.12 12.55
N ARG A 119 -6.50 10.58 13.46
CA ARG A 119 -6.81 11.28 14.72
C ARG A 119 -5.58 11.51 15.58
N SER A 120 -4.65 10.56 15.63
CA SER A 120 -3.45 10.66 16.46
C SER A 120 -2.34 11.52 15.86
N TYR A 121 -2.17 11.50 14.53
CA TYR A 121 -0.97 12.05 13.87
C TYR A 121 -1.26 12.97 12.68
N GLY A 122 -2.52 13.24 12.37
CA GLY A 122 -2.97 14.20 11.36
C GLY A 122 -3.13 13.63 9.95
N THR A 123 -3.63 14.49 9.05
CA THR A 123 -4.05 14.14 7.68
C THR A 123 -2.91 13.66 6.78
N LYS A 124 -1.65 13.96 7.11
CA LYS A 124 -0.48 13.42 6.40
C LYS A 124 -0.45 11.88 6.39
N MET A 125 -0.95 11.24 7.44
CA MET A 125 -1.04 9.78 7.49
C MET A 125 -1.94 9.23 6.39
N ARG A 126 -3.01 9.95 6.02
CA ARG A 126 -3.94 9.54 4.96
C ARG A 126 -3.19 9.32 3.65
N ALA A 127 -2.44 10.31 3.19
CA ALA A 127 -1.68 10.21 1.94
C ALA A 127 -0.68 9.04 1.94
N LEU A 128 0.03 8.84 3.06
CA LEU A 128 1.01 7.75 3.20
C LEU A 128 0.33 6.36 3.21
N ILE A 129 -0.82 6.23 3.85
CA ILE A 129 -1.61 4.99 3.88
C ILE A 129 -2.18 4.70 2.50
N SER A 130 -2.69 5.71 1.78
CA SER A 130 -3.16 5.57 0.40
C SER A 130 -2.06 5.05 -0.53
N CYS A 131 -0.82 5.52 -0.39
CA CYS A 131 0.32 4.96 -1.14
C CYS A 131 0.51 3.46 -0.88
N VAL A 132 0.39 3.02 0.37
CA VAL A 132 0.47 1.59 0.73
C VAL A 132 -0.69 0.81 0.11
N ARG A 133 -1.92 1.30 0.22
CA ARG A 133 -3.13 0.65 -0.32
C ARG A 133 -3.06 0.47 -1.83
N VAL A 134 -2.71 1.51 -2.58
CA VAL A 134 -2.53 1.43 -4.04
C VAL A 134 -1.55 0.31 -4.41
N ARG A 135 -0.43 0.19 -3.69
CA ARG A 135 0.55 -0.88 -3.96
C ARG A 135 0.05 -2.27 -3.56
N VAL A 136 -0.73 -2.38 -2.48
CA VAL A 136 -1.40 -3.64 -2.13
C VAL A 136 -2.33 -4.07 -3.26
N TYR A 137 -3.21 -3.19 -3.75
CA TYR A 137 -4.16 -3.53 -4.80
C TYR A 137 -3.47 -3.89 -6.10
N GLN A 138 -2.45 -3.11 -6.51
CA GLN A 138 -1.63 -3.42 -7.68
C GLN A 138 -0.94 -4.78 -7.57
N LEU A 139 -0.39 -5.11 -6.39
CA LEU A 139 0.24 -6.40 -6.17
C LEU A 139 -0.79 -7.55 -6.26
N LEU A 140 -1.93 -7.41 -5.59
CA LEU A 140 -2.99 -8.42 -5.59
C LEU A 140 -3.51 -8.72 -7.00
N MET A 141 -3.57 -7.72 -7.89
CA MET A 141 -3.95 -7.95 -9.30
C MET A 141 -2.98 -8.86 -10.06
N LEU A 142 -1.72 -9.00 -9.60
CA LEU A 142 -0.71 -9.86 -10.23
C LEU A 142 -0.61 -11.24 -9.56
N LEU A 143 -1.07 -11.36 -8.31
CA LEU A 143 -1.00 -12.63 -7.58
C LEU A 143 -2.17 -13.55 -7.98
N PRO A 144 -1.99 -14.88 -7.96
CA PRO A 144 -3.10 -15.80 -8.16
C PRO A 144 -4.17 -15.60 -7.07
N PRO A 145 -5.45 -15.34 -7.40
CA PRO A 145 -6.50 -15.07 -6.41
C PRO A 145 -6.65 -16.13 -5.32
N LYS A 146 -6.42 -17.40 -5.68
CA LYS A 146 -6.45 -18.52 -4.73
C LYS A 146 -5.39 -18.41 -3.62
N SER A 147 -4.29 -17.69 -3.83
CA SER A 147 -3.24 -17.54 -2.83
C SER A 147 -3.66 -16.62 -1.68
N TYR A 148 -4.64 -15.73 -1.90
CA TYR A 148 -5.09 -14.73 -0.92
C TYR A 148 -6.60 -14.76 -0.64
N GLU A 149 -7.28 -15.87 -0.96
CA GLU A 149 -8.74 -16.02 -0.75
C GLU A 149 -9.18 -15.76 0.71
N HIS A 150 -8.35 -16.18 1.68
CA HIS A 150 -8.57 -15.92 3.11
C HIS A 150 -8.62 -14.42 3.47
N MET A 151 -8.07 -13.54 2.63
CA MET A 151 -8.09 -12.08 2.82
C MET A 151 -9.27 -11.39 2.12
N PHE A 152 -10.12 -12.09 1.36
CA PHE A 152 -11.18 -11.43 0.58
C PHE A 152 -12.13 -10.60 1.44
N HIS A 153 -12.49 -11.10 2.62
CA HIS A 153 -13.40 -10.38 3.51
C HIS A 153 -12.80 -9.07 4.03
N SER A 154 -11.52 -9.06 4.43
CA SER A 154 -10.84 -7.83 4.87
C SER A 154 -10.61 -6.89 3.69
N LEU A 155 -10.21 -7.41 2.53
CA LEU A 155 -10.03 -6.64 1.30
C LEU A 155 -11.32 -5.93 0.86
N LEU A 156 -12.44 -6.66 0.81
CA LEU A 156 -13.74 -6.09 0.44
C LEU A 156 -14.17 -4.99 1.42
N ARG A 157 -13.95 -5.18 2.73
CA ARG A 157 -14.24 -4.15 3.72
C ARG A 157 -13.44 -2.87 3.46
N GLU A 158 -12.13 -2.99 3.20
CA GLU A 158 -11.29 -1.83 2.91
C GLU A 158 -11.71 -1.13 1.60
N LEU A 159 -12.00 -1.90 0.55
CA LEU A 159 -12.48 -1.34 -0.73
C LEU A 159 -13.81 -0.60 -0.57
N VAL A 160 -14.77 -1.17 0.18
CA VAL A 160 -16.03 -0.51 0.48
C VAL A 160 -15.79 0.78 1.27
N ALA A 161 -14.93 0.74 2.29
CA ALA A 161 -14.61 1.91 3.09
C ALA A 161 -13.99 3.05 2.26
N GLU A 162 -13.16 2.70 1.27
CA GLU A 162 -12.59 3.68 0.33
C GLU A 162 -13.61 4.24 -0.65
N VAL A 163 -14.42 3.38 -1.29
CA VAL A 163 -15.40 3.82 -2.31
C VAL A 163 -16.50 4.67 -1.68
N THR A 164 -16.91 4.34 -0.44
CA THR A 164 -17.94 5.08 0.29
C THR A 164 -17.41 6.30 1.05
N LEU A 165 -16.09 6.53 1.02
CA LEU A 165 -15.43 7.57 1.81
C LEU A 165 -15.80 7.50 3.31
N SER A 166 -16.08 6.30 3.84
CA SER A 166 -16.53 6.14 5.24
C SER A 166 -15.46 6.54 6.26
N ASP A 167 -14.19 6.49 5.84
CA ASP A 167 -13.04 6.97 6.61
C ASP A 167 -12.76 8.48 6.41
N ASP A 168 -13.64 9.19 5.69
CA ASP A 168 -13.34 10.51 5.14
C ASP A 168 -14.52 11.49 5.13
N GLN A 169 -15.00 11.89 6.30
CA GLN A 169 -15.99 12.97 6.40
C GLN A 169 -15.49 14.37 5.97
N ALA A 170 -14.21 14.53 5.60
CA ALA A 170 -13.58 15.84 5.35
C ALA A 170 -12.76 15.95 4.04
N SER A 171 -12.50 14.87 3.30
CA SER A 171 -11.74 14.92 2.04
C SER A 171 -12.60 14.49 0.86
N GLN A 172 -12.48 15.23 -0.25
CA GLN A 172 -13.17 14.95 -1.52
C GLN A 172 -12.33 14.14 -2.52
N VAL A 173 -11.19 13.58 -2.11
CA VAL A 173 -10.23 12.94 -3.02
C VAL A 173 -10.24 11.44 -2.81
N MET A 174 -10.84 10.71 -3.76
CA MET A 174 -10.77 9.26 -3.84
C MET A 174 -9.35 8.85 -4.27
N THR A 175 -8.64 8.06 -3.45
CA THR A 175 -7.32 7.49 -3.80
C THR A 175 -7.42 6.14 -4.53
N SER A 176 -8.57 5.86 -5.13
CA SER A 176 -8.86 4.61 -5.82
C SER A 176 -8.10 4.52 -7.15
N ILE A 177 -7.51 3.35 -7.41
CA ILE A 177 -6.97 2.99 -8.73
C ILE A 177 -8.06 2.85 -9.80
N ALA A 178 -9.34 2.85 -9.42
CA ALA A 178 -10.45 2.66 -10.33
C ALA A 178 -10.48 3.70 -11.46
N GLY A 179 -10.11 4.95 -11.20
CA GLY A 179 -10.02 5.98 -12.24
C GLY A 179 -9.00 5.69 -13.34
N VAL A 180 -7.98 4.86 -13.06
CA VAL A 180 -6.95 4.45 -14.03
C VAL A 180 -7.26 3.08 -14.66
N MET A 181 -8.03 2.24 -13.97
CA MET A 181 -8.34 0.87 -14.40
C MET A 181 -9.66 0.76 -15.16
N CYS A 182 -10.63 1.64 -14.90
CA CYS A 182 -11.91 1.68 -15.59
C CYS A 182 -11.78 2.58 -16.82
N SER A 183 -11.73 2.00 -18.02
CA SER A 183 -11.69 2.74 -19.30
C SER A 183 -13.03 2.76 -20.05
N GLY A 184 -14.10 2.26 -19.41
CA GLY A 184 -15.44 2.11 -20.01
C GLY A 184 -16.56 2.64 -19.11
N ALA A 185 -17.77 2.06 -19.19
CA ALA A 185 -18.95 2.50 -18.44
C ALA A 185 -18.76 2.56 -16.91
N GLU A 186 -17.84 1.75 -16.38
CA GLU A 186 -17.44 1.75 -14.98
C GLU A 186 -16.78 3.07 -14.55
N HIS A 187 -16.07 3.75 -15.47
CA HIS A 187 -15.54 5.08 -15.22
C HIS A 187 -16.68 6.09 -15.03
N THR A 188 -17.73 6.02 -15.84
CA THR A 188 -18.91 6.90 -15.72
C THR A 188 -19.66 6.69 -14.42
N LEU A 189 -19.76 5.44 -13.93
CA LEU A 189 -20.40 5.13 -12.65
C LEU A 189 -19.60 5.63 -11.44
N LEU A 190 -18.28 5.67 -11.54
CA LEU A 190 -17.38 6.11 -10.47
C LEU A 190 -16.95 7.59 -10.62
N ALA A 191 -17.25 8.22 -11.76
CA ALA A 191 -16.89 9.60 -12.08
C ALA A 191 -17.37 10.62 -11.02
N PRO A 192 -18.62 10.58 -10.53
CA PRO A 192 -19.12 11.51 -9.51
C PRO A 192 -18.32 11.48 -8.20
N TRP A 193 -17.58 10.40 -7.95
CA TRP A 193 -16.80 10.20 -6.73
C TRP A 193 -15.28 10.34 -6.96
N SER A 194 -14.84 10.47 -8.21
CA SER A 194 -13.43 10.61 -8.61
C SER A 194 -12.93 12.07 -8.68
N GLY A 195 -13.77 13.04 -8.32
CA GLY A 195 -13.47 14.47 -8.42
C GLY A 195 -13.59 15.04 -9.84
N GLY A 196 -14.08 14.26 -10.81
CA GLY A 196 -14.39 14.69 -12.16
C GLY A 196 -15.88 14.98 -12.33
N ALA A 197 -16.19 16.20 -12.78
CA ALA A 197 -17.48 16.73 -13.22
C ALA A 197 -18.72 16.11 -12.54
N THR A 198 -19.18 16.73 -11.45
CA THR A 198 -20.58 16.63 -11.06
C THR A 198 -21.46 17.15 -12.20
N ASP A 199 -22.68 16.66 -12.34
CA ASP A 199 -23.67 17.21 -13.31
C ASP A 199 -23.84 18.73 -13.19
N GLN A 200 -23.51 19.30 -12.02
CA GLN A 200 -23.42 20.74 -11.77
C GLN A 200 -22.43 21.46 -12.69
N ALA A 201 -21.27 20.86 -12.98
CA ALA A 201 -20.23 21.44 -13.83
C ALA A 201 -20.62 21.49 -15.31
N LEU A 202 -21.60 20.67 -15.74
CA LEU A 202 -22.18 20.70 -17.09
C LEU A 202 -23.24 21.80 -17.25
N VAL A 203 -23.81 22.29 -16.14
CA VAL A 203 -24.81 23.37 -16.14
C VAL A 203 -24.14 24.76 -16.14
N GLU A 204 -22.92 24.87 -15.62
CA GLU A 204 -22.18 26.14 -15.55
C GLU A 204 -21.47 26.52 -16.86
N ASP A 205 -21.45 25.63 -17.86
CA ASP A 205 -20.83 25.85 -19.19
C ASP A 205 -21.86 26.07 -20.32
N GLN A 206 -23.08 26.51 -19.97
CA GLN A 206 -24.13 26.95 -20.91
C GLN A 206 -24.46 28.44 -20.80
#